data_AF-A0A7V7WG32-F1
#
_entry.id   AF-A0A7V7WG32-F1
#
_cell.length_a   1.000
_cell.length_b   1.000
_cell.length_c   1.000
_cell.angle_alpha   90.00
_cell.angle_beta   90.00
_cell.angle_gamma   90.00
#
_symmetry.space_group_name_H-M   'P 1'
#
loop_
_entity.id
_entity.type
_entity.pdbx_description
1 polymer ?
#
loop_
_entity_poly.entity_id
_entity_poly.type
_entity_poly.pdbx_seq_one_letter_code
_entity_poly.pdbx_strand_id
1 'polypeptide(L)'
;GYLCNNGLISYLTGVYDLNALEKTGAIRHRFENWAMREIQIALDRDPRQSEMYFWRTSGNVEVDLVIQKHPQVFPFEITYGSQKDPRKLKHLRQFLRTEKSAPHGFYLYNGEWEWDEKSRILFIPAWALG
;
A
#
# COMPACT_ATOMS: atom_id res chain seq x y z
N GLY A 1 0.73 15.21 -11.92
CA GLY A 1 1.23 15.02 -13.30
C GLY A 1 2.74 14.82 -13.34
N TYR A 2 3.53 15.84 -13.02
CA TYR A 2 5.01 15.77 -13.09
C TYR A 2 5.72 15.37 -11.79
N LEU A 3 5.11 15.51 -10.61
CA LEU A 3 5.76 15.23 -9.33
C LEU A 3 5.80 13.73 -8.98
N CYS A 4 4.72 12.98 -9.23
CA CYS A 4 4.64 11.54 -8.94
C CYS A 4 5.75 10.71 -9.53
N ASN A 5 5.92 10.85 -10.85
CA ASN A 5 6.89 10.06 -11.57
C ASN A 5 8.29 10.45 -11.10
N ASN A 6 8.53 11.72 -10.77
CA ASN A 6 9.82 12.16 -10.24
C ASN A 6 10.12 11.60 -8.84
N GLY A 7 9.14 11.43 -7.96
CA GLY A 7 9.35 10.83 -6.62
C GLY A 7 9.74 9.35 -6.72
N LEU A 8 8.95 8.57 -7.46
CA LEU A 8 9.21 7.16 -7.70
C LEU A 8 10.50 6.97 -8.53
N ILE A 9 10.67 7.70 -9.64
CA ILE A 9 11.88 7.67 -10.47
C ILE A 9 13.09 8.12 -9.66
N SER A 10 13.03 9.20 -8.87
CA SER A 10 14.17 9.64 -8.06
C SER A 10 14.57 8.56 -7.05
N TYR A 11 13.59 7.92 -6.44
CA TYR A 11 13.82 6.85 -5.49
C TYR A 11 14.40 5.59 -6.14
N LEU A 12 13.91 5.22 -7.33
CA LEU A 12 14.40 4.08 -8.12
C LEU A 12 15.70 4.38 -8.87
N THR A 13 15.99 5.63 -9.22
CA THR A 13 17.22 6.02 -9.95
C THR A 13 18.43 5.98 -9.05
N GLY A 14 18.32 6.25 -7.75
CA GLY A 14 19.39 5.97 -6.77
C GLY A 14 19.80 4.49 -6.65
N VAL A 15 19.22 3.62 -7.47
CA VAL A 15 19.31 2.15 -7.48
C VAL A 15 19.80 1.74 -8.88
N TYR A 16 20.99 2.23 -9.28
CA TYR A 16 21.50 2.25 -10.66
C TYR A 16 21.82 0.88 -11.34
N ASP A 17 21.26 -0.24 -10.87
CA ASP A 17 21.18 -1.49 -11.64
C ASP A 17 19.92 -2.28 -11.25
N LEU A 18 18.80 -1.91 -11.87
CA LEU A 18 17.50 -2.52 -11.59
C LEU A 18 17.48 -4.03 -11.86
N ASN A 19 18.20 -4.49 -12.90
CA ASN A 19 18.23 -5.89 -13.30
C ASN A 19 18.99 -6.78 -12.29
N ALA A 20 20.10 -6.28 -11.75
CA ALA A 20 20.80 -6.98 -10.67
C ALA A 20 19.98 -6.95 -9.38
N LEU A 21 19.29 -5.85 -9.09
CA LEU A 21 18.59 -5.65 -7.81
C LEU A 21 17.23 -6.34 -7.74
N GLU A 22 16.55 -6.52 -8.87
CA GLU A 22 15.38 -7.40 -8.97
C GLU A 22 15.70 -8.82 -8.52
N LYS A 23 16.87 -9.35 -8.90
CA LYS A 23 17.33 -10.69 -8.49
C LYS A 23 17.63 -10.79 -6.99
N THR A 24 17.95 -9.67 -6.35
CA THR A 24 18.24 -9.61 -4.89
C THR A 24 17.00 -9.32 -4.03
N GLY A 25 15.86 -8.96 -4.63
CA GLY A 25 14.65 -8.54 -3.91
C GLY A 25 14.73 -7.14 -3.28
N ALA A 26 15.89 -6.47 -3.32
CA ALA A 26 16.09 -5.16 -2.73
C ALA A 26 15.17 -4.08 -3.34
N ILE A 27 14.84 -4.20 -4.63
CA ILE A 27 13.95 -3.26 -5.31
C ILE A 27 12.52 -3.28 -4.73
N ARG A 28 12.04 -4.45 -4.30
CA ARG A 28 10.72 -4.63 -3.71
C ARG A 28 10.62 -3.92 -2.37
N HIS A 29 11.57 -4.19 -1.47
CA HIS A 29 11.63 -3.53 -0.17
C HIS A 29 11.76 -2.02 -0.30
N ARG A 30 12.53 -1.58 -1.29
CA ARG A 30 12.66 -0.16 -1.60
C ARG A 30 11.29 0.42 -2.00
N PHE A 31 10.61 -0.20 -2.96
CA PHE A 31 9.28 0.24 -3.37
C PHE A 31 8.28 0.30 -2.20
N GLU A 32 8.25 -0.72 -1.34
CA GLU A 32 7.41 -0.76 -0.14
C GLU A 32 7.71 0.42 0.79
N ASN A 33 9.00 0.71 1.03
CA ASN A 33 9.42 1.86 1.85
C ASN A 33 9.03 3.21 1.23
N TRP A 34 9.18 3.37 -0.08
CA TRP A 34 8.74 4.57 -0.78
C TRP A 34 7.22 4.77 -0.65
N ALA A 35 6.44 3.73 -0.91
CA ALA A 35 4.99 3.75 -0.78
C ALA A 35 4.53 4.15 0.63
N MET A 36 5.12 3.55 1.67
CA MET A 36 4.82 3.90 3.06
C MET A 36 5.11 5.38 3.35
N ARG A 37 6.22 5.91 2.83
CA ARG A 37 6.58 7.33 2.97
C ARG A 37 5.57 8.26 2.29
N GLU A 38 5.13 7.95 1.07
CA GLU A 38 4.14 8.78 0.37
C GLU A 38 2.78 8.76 1.10
N ILE A 39 2.37 7.60 1.62
CA ILE A 39 1.17 7.48 2.46
C ILE A 39 1.32 8.36 3.71
N GLN A 40 2.49 8.35 4.38
CA GLN A 40 2.72 9.19 5.55
C GLN A 40 2.64 10.68 5.21
N ILE A 41 3.25 11.11 4.10
CA ILE A 41 3.16 12.51 3.63
C ILE A 41 1.70 12.89 3.35
N ALA A 42 0.91 11.99 2.77
CA ALA A 42 -0.51 12.22 2.53
C ALA A 42 -1.30 12.36 3.84
N LEU A 43 -0.99 11.55 4.86
CA LEU A 43 -1.62 11.64 6.19
C LEU A 43 -1.22 12.92 6.93
N ASP A 44 0.05 13.32 6.88
CA ASP A 44 0.54 14.55 7.52
C ASP A 44 -0.12 15.82 6.95
N ARG A 45 -0.64 15.72 5.71
CA ARG A 45 -1.42 16.78 5.06
C ARG A 45 -2.91 16.74 5.40
N ASP A 46 -3.44 15.65 5.96
CA ASP A 46 -4.83 15.59 6.42
C ASP A 46 -4.91 16.25 7.81
N PRO A 47 -5.59 17.42 7.96
CA PRO A 47 -5.71 18.09 9.26
C PRO A 47 -6.53 17.28 10.28
N ARG A 48 -7.19 16.19 9.85
CA ARG A 48 -7.93 15.27 10.73
C ARG A 48 -6.95 14.21 11.23
N GLN A 49 -6.61 14.29 12.53
CA GLN A 49 -5.74 13.35 13.27
C GLN A 49 -5.96 11.89 12.82
N SER A 50 -5.09 11.44 11.92
CA SER A 50 -5.05 10.08 11.40
C SER A 50 -3.73 9.48 11.86
N GLU A 51 -3.78 8.30 12.48
CA GLU A 51 -2.60 7.65 13.04
C GLU A 51 -2.22 6.46 12.17
N MET A 52 -0.95 6.39 11.78
CA MET A 52 -0.39 5.28 11.02
C MET A 52 0.12 4.21 11.98
N TYR A 53 -0.36 2.97 11.82
CA TYR A 53 0.11 1.82 12.57
C TYR A 53 0.70 0.79 11.62
N PHE A 54 1.99 0.50 11.76
CA PHE A 54 2.64 -0.59 11.05
C PHE A 54 2.23 -1.94 11.67
N TRP A 55 2.00 -2.94 10.82
CA TRP A 55 1.85 -4.34 11.24
C TRP A 55 0.81 -4.58 12.34
N ARG A 56 -0.48 -4.38 12.04
CA ARG A 56 -1.55 -4.69 13.00
C ARG A 56 -2.16 -6.05 12.73
N THR A 57 -2.03 -6.96 13.69
CA THR A 57 -2.80 -8.20 13.73
C THR A 57 -4.22 -7.92 14.22
N SER A 58 -5.24 -8.17 13.40
CA SER A 58 -6.63 -8.31 13.87
C SER A 58 -7.10 -9.72 13.55
N GLY A 59 -7.37 -10.53 14.58
CA GLY A 59 -7.77 -11.93 14.42
C GLY A 59 -6.75 -12.82 13.69
N ASN A 60 -5.45 -12.67 13.99
CA ASN A 60 -4.31 -13.41 13.41
C ASN A 60 -4.07 -13.16 11.90
N VAL A 61 -4.50 -12.03 11.36
CA VAL A 61 -4.21 -11.65 9.97
C VAL A 61 -3.27 -10.47 9.94
N GLU A 62 -2.17 -10.63 9.24
CA GLU A 62 -1.17 -9.59 9.02
C GLU A 62 -1.41 -8.93 7.67
N VAL A 63 -1.43 -7.60 7.68
CA VAL A 63 -1.40 -6.73 6.50
C VAL A 63 -0.21 -5.78 6.67
N ASP A 64 0.37 -5.29 5.57
CA ASP A 64 1.59 -4.47 5.62
C ASP A 64 1.40 -3.21 6.49
N LEU A 65 0.25 -2.54 6.36
CA LEU A 65 -0.05 -1.28 7.04
C LEU A 65 -1.54 -1.17 7.43
N VAL A 66 -1.82 -0.51 8.55
CA VAL A 66 -3.18 -0.07 8.92
C VAL A 66 -3.19 1.40 9.27
N ILE A 67 -4.08 2.16 8.63
CA ILE A 67 -4.35 3.56 8.97
C ILE A 67 -5.58 3.63 9.85
N GLN A 68 -5.47 4.26 11.01
CA GLN A 68 -6.59 4.45 11.93
C GLN A 68 -7.12 5.88 11.82
N LYS A 69 -8.42 6.00 11.58
CA LYS A 69 -9.14 7.26 11.55
C LYS A 69 -10.47 7.06 12.28
N HIS A 70 -10.45 7.36 13.58
CA HIS A 70 -11.52 6.94 14.49
C HIS A 70 -12.92 7.34 13.95
N PRO A 71 -13.90 6.41 13.96
CA PRO A 71 -13.86 5.04 14.53
C PRO A 71 -13.38 3.95 13.54
N GLN A 72 -12.92 4.32 12.35
CA GLN A 72 -12.59 3.40 11.27
C GLN A 72 -11.11 3.03 11.22
N VAL A 73 -10.82 1.88 10.61
CA VAL A 73 -9.46 1.46 10.25
C VAL A 73 -9.39 1.03 8.79
N PHE A 74 -8.24 1.22 8.18
CA PHE A 74 -8.04 1.01 6.76
C PHE A 74 -6.79 0.17 6.53
N PRO A 75 -6.92 -1.12 6.16
CA PRO A 75 -5.79 -1.99 5.89
C PRO A 75 -5.22 -1.76 4.48
N PHE A 76 -3.91 -1.86 4.36
CA PHE A 76 -3.16 -1.72 3.12
C PHE A 76 -2.27 -2.95 2.89
N GLU A 77 -2.22 -3.41 1.64
CA GLU A 77 -1.18 -4.29 1.12
C GLU A 77 -0.44 -3.57 0.00
N ILE A 78 0.87 -3.71 -0.03
CA ILE A 78 1.77 -3.05 -0.96
C ILE A 78 2.53 -4.11 -1.75
N THR A 79 2.67 -3.92 -3.06
CA THR A 79 3.35 -4.88 -3.94
C THR A 79 4.03 -4.18 -5.11
N TYR A 80 5.33 -4.42 -5.32
CA TYR A 80 6.06 -3.88 -6.47
C TYR A 80 5.57 -4.43 -7.82
N GLY A 81 5.00 -5.64 -7.86
CA GLY A 81 4.53 -6.24 -9.11
C GLY A 81 3.30 -5.53 -9.70
N SER A 82 3.13 -5.65 -11.03
CA SER A 82 1.91 -5.21 -11.72
C SER A 82 0.76 -6.22 -11.64
N GLN A 83 1.05 -7.43 -11.17
CA GLN A 83 0.07 -8.49 -10.94
C GLN A 83 -0.37 -8.51 -9.47
N LYS A 84 -1.66 -8.76 -9.24
CA LYS A 84 -2.25 -8.86 -7.90
C LYS A 84 -1.78 -10.15 -7.23
N ASP A 85 -1.07 -10.04 -6.11
CA ASP A 85 -0.62 -11.20 -5.32
C ASP A 85 -1.82 -11.86 -4.59
N PRO A 86 -2.17 -13.12 -4.92
CA PRO A 86 -3.31 -13.80 -4.32
C PRO A 86 -3.20 -13.96 -2.80
N ARG A 87 -1.98 -14.04 -2.25
CA ARG A 87 -1.74 -14.20 -0.80
C ARG A 87 -2.12 -12.92 -0.06
N LYS A 88 -1.61 -11.78 -0.52
CA LYS A 88 -1.94 -10.45 0.04
C LYS A 88 -3.43 -10.13 -0.11
N LEU A 89 -4.06 -10.48 -1.24
CA LEU A 89 -5.51 -10.35 -1.38
C LEU A 89 -6.29 -11.21 -0.38
N LYS A 90 -5.82 -12.43 -0.10
CA LYS A 90 -6.43 -13.29 0.92
C LYS A 90 -6.34 -12.63 2.31
N HIS A 91 -5.20 -12.02 2.64
CA HIS A 91 -5.02 -11.30 3.90
C HIS A 91 -5.97 -10.11 4.02
N LEU A 92 -6.03 -9.22 3.01
CA LEU A 92 -6.99 -8.10 3.01
C LEU A 92 -8.43 -8.58 3.19
N ARG A 93 -8.87 -9.59 2.43
CA ARG A 93 -10.22 -10.14 2.55
C ARG A 93 -10.48 -10.71 3.93
N GLN A 94 -9.49 -11.36 4.55
CA GLN A 94 -9.63 -11.91 5.89
C GLN A 94 -9.71 -10.79 6.93
N PHE A 95 -8.86 -9.76 6.84
CA PHE A 95 -8.89 -8.58 7.70
C PHE A 95 -10.24 -7.86 7.62
N LEU A 96 -10.74 -7.61 6.40
CA LEU A 96 -12.03 -6.94 6.18
C LEU A 96 -13.23 -7.75 6.70
N ARG A 97 -13.08 -9.07 6.86
CA ARG A 97 -14.13 -9.93 7.42
C ARG A 97 -14.14 -9.88 8.95
N THR A 98 -12.96 -9.86 9.57
CA THR A 98 -12.77 -9.89 11.02
C THR A 98 -12.95 -8.51 11.65
N GLU A 99 -12.44 -7.47 11.00
CA GLU A 99 -12.46 -6.10 11.50
C GLU A 99 -13.68 -5.33 10.98
N LYS A 100 -14.71 -5.19 11.82
CA LYS A 100 -15.97 -4.53 11.43
C LYS A 100 -15.83 -3.02 11.25
N SER A 101 -14.83 -2.43 11.89
CA SER A 101 -14.50 -1.01 11.71
C SER A 101 -13.78 -0.72 10.39
N ALA A 102 -13.46 -1.76 9.58
CA ALA A 102 -12.82 -1.62 8.29
C ALA A 102 -13.86 -1.59 7.13
N PRO A 103 -14.19 -0.41 6.57
CA PRO A 103 -15.18 -0.29 5.51
C PRO A 103 -14.68 -0.84 4.16
N HIS A 104 -13.37 -0.75 3.90
CA HIS A 104 -12.71 -1.27 2.69
C HIS A 104 -11.20 -1.35 2.94
N GLY A 105 -10.51 -2.09 2.08
CA GLY A 105 -9.05 -2.22 2.09
C GLY A 105 -8.41 -1.63 0.84
N PHE A 106 -7.11 -1.41 0.90
CA PHE A 106 -6.34 -0.80 -0.16
C PHE A 106 -5.23 -1.74 -0.63
N TYR A 107 -5.07 -1.87 -1.94
CA TYR A 107 -4.01 -2.67 -2.56
C TYR A 107 -3.17 -1.76 -3.47
N LEU A 108 -1.98 -1.39 -3.01
CA LEU A 108 -1.08 -0.51 -3.74
C LEU A 108 -0.09 -1.34 -4.57
N TYR A 109 -0.03 -1.08 -5.88
CA TYR A 109 0.81 -1.86 -6.78
C TYR A 109 1.13 -1.17 -8.11
N ASN A 110 1.96 -1.80 -8.96
CA ASN A 110 2.32 -1.26 -10.28
C ASN A 110 1.34 -1.69 -11.39
N GLY A 111 0.05 -1.84 -11.08
CA GLY A 111 -0.99 -2.17 -12.06
C GLY A 111 -1.94 -0.99 -12.32
N GLU A 112 -3.23 -1.28 -12.37
CA GLU A 112 -4.27 -0.35 -12.78
C GLU A 112 -5.20 0.05 -11.62
N TRP A 113 -5.83 1.21 -11.76
CA TRP A 113 -6.88 1.62 -10.82
C TRP A 113 -8.13 0.75 -10.99
N GLU A 114 -8.61 0.16 -9.90
CA GLU A 114 -9.82 -0.69 -9.91
C GLU A 114 -10.51 -0.67 -8.55
N TRP A 115 -11.85 -0.63 -8.54
CA TRP A 115 -12.64 -0.88 -7.35
C TRP A 115 -13.34 -2.24 -7.48
N ASP A 116 -13.00 -3.19 -6.61
CA ASP A 116 -13.72 -4.45 -6.48
C ASP A 116 -14.77 -4.33 -5.37
N GLU A 117 -16.00 -4.04 -5.77
CA GLU A 117 -17.14 -3.87 -4.87
C GLU A 117 -17.43 -5.12 -4.04
N LYS A 118 -17.21 -6.32 -4.59
CA LYS A 118 -17.51 -7.58 -3.89
C LYS A 118 -16.56 -7.81 -2.74
N SER A 119 -15.27 -7.53 -2.93
CA SER A 119 -14.28 -7.68 -1.87
C SER A 119 -14.08 -6.42 -1.02
N ARG A 120 -14.66 -5.29 -1.44
CA ARG A 120 -14.44 -3.96 -0.86
C ARG A 120 -12.96 -3.59 -0.85
N ILE A 121 -12.27 -3.84 -1.98
CA ILE A 121 -10.85 -3.53 -2.14
C ILE A 121 -10.68 -2.50 -3.25
N LEU A 122 -9.97 -1.42 -2.93
CA LEU A 122 -9.52 -0.43 -3.89
C LEU A 122 -8.08 -0.75 -4.30
N PHE A 123 -7.89 -1.01 -5.58
CA PHE A 123 -6.58 -1.16 -6.20
C PHE A 123 -6.08 0.21 -6.63
N ILE A 124 -4.98 0.64 -6.02
CA ILE A 124 -4.36 1.93 -6.26
C ILE A 124 -3.05 1.69 -7.01
N PRO A 125 -2.90 2.25 -8.21
CA PRO A 125 -1.64 2.18 -8.90
C PRO A 125 -0.62 3.10 -8.23
N ALA A 126 0.65 2.68 -8.18
CA ALA A 126 1.72 3.41 -7.50
C ALA A 126 1.84 4.87 -7.96
N TRP A 127 1.63 5.12 -9.26
CA TRP A 127 1.66 6.46 -9.84
C TRP A 127 0.56 7.39 -9.31
N ALA A 128 -0.42 6.91 -8.55
CA ALA A 128 -1.47 7.75 -7.97
C ALA A 128 -1.08 8.36 -6.61
N LEU A 129 0.04 7.95 -5.98
CA LEU A 129 0.45 8.48 -4.67
C LEU A 129 1.15 9.87 -4.73
N GLY A 130 1.30 10.48 -5.91
CA GLY A 130 1.93 11.79 -6.11
C GLY A 130 1.61 12.46 -7.45
#